data_AF-A0A2D9CFN9-F1
#
_entry.id   AF-A0A2D9CFN9-F1
#
_cell.length_a   1.000
_cell.length_b   1.000
_cell.length_c   1.000
_cell.angle_alpha   90.00
_cell.angle_beta   90.00
_cell.angle_gamma   90.00
#
_symmetry.space_group_name_H-M   'P 1'
#
loop_
_entity.id
_entity.type
_entity.pdbx_description
1 polymer ?
#
loop_
_entity_poly.entity_id
_entity_poly.type
_entity_poly.pdbx_seq_one_letter_code
_entity_poly.pdbx_strand_id
1 'polypeptide(L)'
;MEKTKKKPAAKAVETVEKTVEAPKVVKPTWEYKDRNYYLLGNKNPLTYTLPSRHNSRYPLVTFDEKVGYERELRYATNQKSIFVDEQKGQITLKHIVFENGHLMVPKEKRNLQEFLHKHPHANLIFAEYDRVEEAKDDVQDLELELIAMNAAMDMDVDFAEAILRVELGTRVSKMSSKELKRDLLLFARKNPSLFIDLANDENVQLRNFAIIATESNIIKLSSDNRTFTWASNDRKLMNVPFDENPYSAIAAWFKTDEGLEVYRSIEKKIK
;
A
#
# COMPACT_ATOMS: atom_id res chain seq x y z
N MET A 1 -92.41 17.23 20.48
CA MET A 1 -91.00 17.32 20.92
C MET A 1 -90.23 17.53 19.63
N GLU A 2 -89.54 18.65 19.39
CA GLU A 2 -88.27 18.99 20.01
C GLU A 2 -87.90 20.43 19.62
N LYS A 3 -87.31 21.17 20.56
CA LYS A 3 -86.95 22.58 20.45
C LYS A 3 -85.49 22.73 20.03
N THR A 4 -85.22 23.78 19.22
CA THR A 4 -84.02 24.66 19.25
C THR A 4 -82.67 24.08 18.76
N LYS A 5 -81.74 24.78 18.09
CA LYS A 5 -81.41 26.22 17.97
C LYS A 5 -80.35 26.45 16.86
N LYS A 6 -80.46 27.61 16.18
CA LYS A 6 -79.45 28.55 15.59
C LYS A 6 -77.98 28.15 15.26
N LYS A 7 -77.60 28.50 14.00
CA LYS A 7 -76.31 29.01 13.39
C LYS A 7 -75.26 29.62 14.38
N PRO A 8 -73.93 29.75 14.08
CA PRO A 8 -73.35 30.17 12.77
C PRO A 8 -71.92 29.67 12.34
N ALA A 9 -71.62 29.89 11.05
CA ALA A 9 -70.37 30.38 10.40
C ALA A 9 -68.93 29.86 10.69
N ALA A 10 -68.30 29.44 9.58
CA ALA A 10 -66.93 29.68 9.11
C ALA A 10 -65.70 29.06 9.81
N LYS A 11 -64.98 28.20 9.06
CA LYS A 11 -63.51 28.01 9.02
C LYS A 11 -63.19 27.20 7.74
N ALA A 12 -62.62 27.84 6.73
CA ALA A 12 -61.19 27.92 6.44
C ALA A 12 -60.70 26.65 5.71
N VAL A 13 -60.34 26.87 4.45
CA VAL A 13 -59.88 25.90 3.46
C VAL A 13 -58.43 25.55 3.77
N GLU A 14 -58.13 24.27 3.97
CA GLU A 14 -56.77 23.73 3.93
C GLU A 14 -56.68 22.70 2.80
N THR A 15 -56.13 23.16 1.68
CA THR A 15 -55.56 22.35 0.61
C THR A 15 -54.36 21.57 1.15
N VAL A 16 -54.50 20.26 1.29
CA VAL A 16 -53.37 19.36 1.52
C VAL A 16 -52.89 18.86 0.17
N GLU A 17 -51.80 19.44 -0.30
CA GLU A 17 -51.03 18.98 -1.46
C GLU A 17 -50.55 17.56 -1.21
N LYS A 18 -50.95 16.66 -2.11
CA LYS A 18 -50.47 15.28 -2.16
C LYS A 18 -49.07 15.32 -2.79
N THR A 19 -48.04 15.45 -1.96
CA THR A 19 -46.64 15.30 -2.37
C THR A 19 -46.41 13.86 -2.82
N VAL A 20 -46.39 13.67 -4.13
CA VAL A 20 -45.93 12.43 -4.77
C VAL A 20 -44.41 12.40 -4.60
N GLU A 21 -43.92 11.58 -3.68
CA GLU A 21 -42.49 11.31 -3.55
C GLU A 21 -41.98 10.69 -4.86
N ALA A 22 -41.11 11.43 -5.55
CA ALA A 22 -40.37 10.91 -6.70
C ALA A 22 -39.53 9.70 -6.25
N PRO A 23 -39.56 8.55 -6.97
CA PRO A 23 -38.79 7.39 -6.58
C PRO A 23 -37.30 7.74 -6.62
N LYS A 24 -36.65 7.69 -5.45
CA LYS A 24 -35.18 7.78 -5.33
C LYS A 24 -34.58 6.71 -6.22
N VAL A 25 -33.91 7.13 -7.28
CA VAL A 25 -33.15 6.26 -8.18
C VAL A 25 -32.02 5.64 -7.36
N VAL A 26 -32.23 4.40 -6.90
CA VAL A 26 -31.19 3.58 -6.28
C VAL A 26 -30.17 3.32 -7.38
N LYS A 27 -28.96 3.87 -7.25
CA LYS A 27 -27.83 3.52 -8.13
C LYS A 27 -27.70 1.99 -8.11
N PRO A 28 -27.67 1.30 -9.26
CA PRO A 28 -27.45 -0.13 -9.26
C PRO A 28 -26.12 -0.40 -8.54
N THR A 29 -26.17 -1.15 -7.44
CA THR A 29 -25.01 -1.47 -6.60
C THR A 29 -23.96 -2.33 -7.33
N TRP A 30 -24.28 -2.78 -8.55
CA TRP A 30 -23.45 -3.69 -9.33
C TRP A 30 -23.00 -3.06 -10.65
N GLU A 31 -21.69 -3.08 -10.89
CA GLU A 31 -21.08 -2.64 -12.14
C GLU A 31 -21.07 -3.77 -13.19
N TYR A 32 -21.69 -3.50 -14.35
CA TYR A 32 -21.78 -4.43 -15.47
C TYR A 32 -20.58 -4.29 -16.40
N LYS A 33 -19.45 -4.88 -16.00
CA LYS A 33 -18.23 -4.99 -16.81
C LYS A 33 -17.91 -6.44 -17.14
N ASP A 34 -17.19 -6.66 -18.23
CA ASP A 34 -16.57 -7.97 -18.49
C ASP A 34 -15.44 -8.15 -17.48
N ARG A 35 -15.37 -9.32 -16.85
CA ARG A 35 -14.41 -9.60 -15.78
C ARG A 35 -13.57 -10.81 -16.13
N ASN A 36 -12.27 -10.70 -15.90
CA ASN A 36 -11.33 -11.80 -16.07
C ASN A 36 -10.89 -12.29 -14.70
N TYR A 37 -10.87 -13.60 -14.51
CA TYR A 37 -10.41 -14.23 -13.29
C TYR A 37 -9.22 -15.15 -13.60
N TYR A 38 -8.24 -15.16 -12.71
CA TYR A 38 -7.05 -16.00 -12.83
C TYR A 38 -6.86 -16.86 -11.59
N LEU A 39 -6.31 -18.06 -11.76
CA LEU A 39 -5.92 -18.92 -10.66
C LEU A 39 -4.64 -18.40 -9.99
N LEU A 40 -4.64 -18.36 -8.66
CA LEU A 40 -3.52 -17.94 -7.84
C LEU A 40 -2.49 -19.07 -7.66
N GLY A 41 -1.22 -18.69 -7.47
CA GLY A 41 -0.14 -19.63 -7.18
C GLY A 41 0.58 -20.23 -8.39
N ASN A 42 0.65 -19.50 -9.51
CA ASN A 42 1.33 -19.92 -10.75
C ASN A 42 0.83 -21.27 -11.32
N LYS A 43 -0.44 -21.60 -11.05
CA LYS A 43 -1.08 -22.84 -11.51
C LYS A 43 -1.80 -22.57 -12.83
N ASN A 44 -1.23 -23.08 -13.92
CA ASN A 44 -1.84 -23.07 -15.24
C ASN A 44 -2.23 -24.50 -15.67
N PRO A 45 -3.15 -25.17 -14.95
CA PRO A 45 -3.65 -26.47 -15.41
C PRO A 45 -4.42 -26.30 -16.71
N LEU A 46 -4.41 -27.34 -17.55
CA LEU A 46 -5.18 -27.35 -18.79
C LEU A 46 -6.67 -27.03 -18.52
N THR A 47 -7.24 -27.64 -17.49
CA THR A 47 -8.57 -27.31 -16.97
C THR A 47 -8.60 -27.38 -15.44
N TYR A 48 -9.30 -26.45 -14.81
CA TYR A 48 -9.60 -26.49 -13.38
C TYR A 48 -11.08 -26.18 -13.15
N THR A 49 -11.80 -27.07 -12.47
CA THR A 49 -13.23 -26.89 -12.20
C THR A 49 -13.45 -26.38 -10.79
N LEU A 50 -14.05 -25.20 -10.67
CA LEU A 50 -14.46 -24.62 -9.38
C LEU A 50 -15.75 -25.31 -8.89
N PRO A 51 -15.89 -25.61 -7.58
CA PRO A 51 -17.13 -26.13 -7.04
C PRO A 51 -18.28 -25.13 -7.24
N SER A 52 -19.38 -25.58 -7.83
CA SER A 52 -20.55 -24.74 -8.16
C SER A 52 -21.73 -24.93 -7.22
N ARG A 53 -21.64 -25.88 -6.27
CA ARG A 53 -22.68 -26.15 -5.26
C ARG A 53 -22.04 -26.55 -3.94
N HIS A 54 -22.73 -26.22 -2.84
CA HIS A 54 -22.35 -26.72 -1.53
C HIS A 54 -22.42 -28.27 -1.50
N ASN A 55 -21.41 -28.86 -0.88
CA ASN A 55 -21.44 -30.24 -0.45
C ASN A 55 -20.54 -30.41 0.80
N SER A 56 -20.61 -31.57 1.45
CA SER A 56 -19.83 -31.84 2.66
C SER A 56 -18.30 -31.71 2.48
N ARG A 57 -17.79 -31.80 1.24
CA ARG A 57 -16.36 -31.68 0.91
C ARG A 57 -15.94 -30.24 0.58
N TYR A 58 -16.86 -29.44 0.04
CA TYR A 58 -16.68 -28.07 -0.42
C TYR A 58 -17.81 -27.22 0.17
N PRO A 59 -17.62 -26.69 1.40
CA PRO A 59 -18.62 -25.87 2.04
C PRO A 59 -18.72 -24.52 1.31
N LEU A 60 -19.77 -24.35 0.51
CA LEU A 60 -20.10 -23.08 -0.15
C LEU A 60 -21.20 -22.35 0.63
N VAL A 61 -20.80 -21.70 1.72
CA VAL A 61 -21.67 -20.84 2.53
C VAL A 61 -21.05 -19.46 2.66
N THR A 62 -21.88 -18.42 2.67
CA THR A 62 -21.44 -17.04 2.89
C THR A 62 -22.40 -16.35 3.84
N PHE A 63 -21.86 -15.53 4.75
CA PHE A 63 -22.67 -14.76 5.68
C PHE A 63 -23.29 -13.56 4.96
N ASP A 64 -24.62 -13.44 5.01
CA ASP A 64 -25.34 -12.30 4.44
C ASP A 64 -25.75 -11.34 5.56
N GLU A 65 -25.06 -10.21 5.68
CA GLU A 65 -25.31 -9.18 6.70
C GLU A 65 -26.75 -8.66 6.67
N LYS A 66 -27.42 -8.70 5.52
CA LYS A 66 -28.79 -8.19 5.39
C LYS A 66 -29.84 -9.08 6.05
N VAL A 67 -29.58 -10.38 6.08
CA VAL A 67 -30.52 -11.37 6.62
C VAL A 67 -30.03 -11.95 7.95
N GLY A 68 -28.74 -11.78 8.26
CA GLY A 68 -28.15 -12.11 9.56
C GLY A 68 -27.85 -13.60 9.76
N TYR A 69 -27.79 -14.40 8.69
CA TYR A 69 -27.43 -15.82 8.75
C TYR A 69 -26.58 -16.25 7.55
N GLU A 70 -25.93 -17.42 7.66
CA GLU A 70 -25.14 -18.03 6.58
C GLU A 70 -26.03 -18.65 5.51
N ARG A 71 -25.85 -18.23 4.26
CA ARG A 71 -26.64 -18.69 3.12
C ARG A 71 -25.82 -19.64 2.26
N GLU A 72 -26.46 -20.74 1.86
CA GLU A 72 -25.86 -21.69 0.91
C GLU A 72 -25.77 -21.06 -0.48
N LEU A 73 -24.59 -21.16 -1.09
CA LEU A 73 -24.32 -20.71 -2.44
C LEU A 73 -24.44 -21.85 -3.45
N ARG A 74 -25.10 -21.56 -4.58
CA ARG A 74 -25.24 -22.49 -5.71
C ARG A 74 -25.33 -21.74 -7.02
N TYR A 75 -24.42 -22.05 -7.93
CA TYR A 75 -24.43 -21.51 -9.28
C TYR A 75 -25.35 -22.34 -10.19
N ALA A 76 -26.42 -21.70 -10.66
CA ALA A 76 -27.38 -22.26 -11.62
C ALA A 76 -27.66 -21.24 -12.73
N THR A 77 -27.53 -21.65 -13.99
CA THR A 77 -27.57 -20.71 -15.14
C THR A 77 -28.95 -20.14 -15.43
N ASN A 78 -30.00 -20.85 -15.02
CA ASN A 78 -31.39 -20.47 -15.27
C ASN A 78 -32.02 -19.68 -14.10
N GLN A 79 -31.27 -19.46 -13.02
CA GLN A 79 -31.71 -18.74 -11.84
C GLN A 79 -31.18 -17.31 -11.84
N LYS A 80 -31.88 -16.39 -11.17
CA LYS A 80 -31.44 -15.00 -11.00
C LYS A 80 -30.51 -14.82 -9.80
N SER A 81 -30.76 -15.57 -8.72
CA SER A 81 -30.02 -15.50 -7.46
C SER A 81 -29.05 -16.66 -7.31
N ILE A 82 -27.94 -16.39 -6.61
CA ILE A 82 -26.91 -17.37 -6.22
C ILE A 82 -27.30 -18.15 -4.96
N PHE A 83 -28.27 -17.64 -4.18
CA PHE A 83 -28.65 -18.23 -2.90
C PHE A 83 -29.73 -19.28 -3.07
N VAL A 84 -29.55 -20.44 -2.43
CA VAL A 84 -30.42 -21.62 -2.64
C VAL A 84 -31.87 -21.39 -2.20
N ASP A 85 -32.07 -20.63 -1.12
CA ASP A 85 -33.38 -20.25 -0.58
C ASP A 85 -34.21 -19.34 -1.50
N GLU A 86 -33.57 -18.61 -2.42
CA GLU A 86 -34.24 -17.73 -3.39
C GLU A 86 -34.49 -18.40 -4.76
N GLN A 87 -33.87 -19.54 -5.04
CA GLN A 87 -33.98 -20.24 -6.32
C GLN A 87 -35.34 -20.93 -6.45
N LYS A 88 -36.03 -20.72 -7.58
CA LYS A 88 -37.38 -21.26 -7.82
C LYS A 88 -37.44 -22.13 -9.08
N GLY A 89 -38.15 -23.25 -8.98
CA GLY A 89 -38.40 -24.15 -10.12
C GLY A 89 -37.26 -25.14 -10.39
N GLN A 90 -37.13 -25.56 -11.66
CA GLN A 90 -36.08 -26.48 -12.08
C GLN A 90 -34.71 -25.81 -12.02
N ILE A 91 -33.65 -26.58 -11.76
CA ILE A 91 -32.29 -26.06 -11.56
C ILE A 91 -31.37 -26.65 -12.63
N THR A 92 -30.71 -25.80 -13.40
CA THR A 92 -29.68 -26.20 -14.36
C THR A 92 -28.31 -25.82 -13.83
N LEU A 93 -27.62 -26.81 -13.25
CA LEU A 93 -26.24 -26.63 -12.78
C LEU A 93 -25.27 -26.59 -13.95
N LYS A 94 -24.28 -25.70 -13.86
CA LYS A 94 -23.18 -25.61 -14.82
C LYS A 94 -21.84 -25.61 -14.08
N HIS A 95 -20.85 -26.27 -14.66
CA HIS A 95 -19.48 -26.24 -14.15
C HIS A 95 -18.81 -24.92 -14.54
N ILE A 96 -18.05 -24.37 -13.59
CA ILE A 96 -17.21 -23.19 -13.81
C ILE A 96 -15.80 -23.73 -14.03
N VAL A 97 -15.30 -23.60 -15.26
CA VAL A 97 -14.03 -24.19 -15.68
C VAL A 97 -13.08 -23.06 -16.05
N PHE A 98 -11.92 -23.02 -15.40
CA PHE A 98 -10.79 -22.20 -15.80
C PHE A 98 -9.99 -22.99 -16.84
N GLU A 99 -9.74 -22.38 -17.99
CA GLU A 99 -8.94 -22.94 -19.08
C GLU A 99 -7.57 -22.28 -19.04
N ASN A 100 -6.49 -23.07 -18.96
CA ASN A 100 -5.13 -22.57 -18.80
C ASN A 100 -4.97 -21.55 -17.66
N GLY A 101 -5.71 -21.74 -16.56
CA GLY A 101 -5.69 -20.82 -15.41
C GLY A 101 -6.50 -19.53 -15.57
N HIS A 102 -7.21 -19.33 -16.70
CA HIS A 102 -7.99 -18.13 -16.99
C HIS A 102 -9.48 -18.44 -17.16
N LEU A 103 -10.34 -17.53 -16.68
CA LEU A 103 -11.78 -17.55 -16.88
C LEU A 103 -12.29 -16.16 -17.25
N MET A 104 -12.77 -16.02 -18.48
CA MET A 104 -13.45 -14.80 -18.94
C MET A 104 -14.95 -14.90 -18.64
N VAL A 105 -15.49 -13.93 -17.89
CA VAL A 105 -16.92 -13.84 -17.58
C VAL A 105 -17.52 -12.58 -18.20
N PRO A 106 -18.37 -12.71 -19.24
CA PRO A 106 -19.03 -11.56 -19.86
C PRO A 106 -20.02 -10.89 -18.90
N LYS A 107 -20.23 -9.59 -19.07
CA LYS A 107 -21.13 -8.73 -18.28
C LYS A 107 -22.58 -9.23 -18.20
N GLU A 108 -23.02 -9.99 -19.21
CA GLU A 108 -24.36 -10.57 -19.28
C GLU A 108 -24.57 -11.65 -18.20
N LYS A 109 -23.50 -12.35 -17.81
CA LYS A 109 -23.56 -13.42 -16.79
C LYS A 109 -23.41 -12.85 -15.39
N ARG A 110 -24.28 -11.90 -15.02
CA ARG A 110 -24.29 -11.25 -13.70
C ARG A 110 -24.31 -12.26 -12.54
N ASN A 111 -25.15 -13.30 -12.64
CA ASN A 111 -25.23 -14.37 -11.62
C ASN A 111 -23.87 -15.05 -11.40
N LEU A 112 -23.12 -15.36 -12.47
CA LEU A 112 -21.80 -15.96 -12.35
C LEU A 112 -20.80 -14.99 -11.68
N GLN A 113 -20.82 -13.71 -12.04
CA GLN A 113 -19.94 -12.72 -11.42
C GLN A 113 -20.24 -12.53 -9.92
N GLU A 114 -21.52 -12.45 -9.55
CA GLU A 114 -21.95 -12.38 -8.14
C GLU A 114 -21.55 -13.63 -7.37
N PHE A 115 -21.68 -14.82 -7.99
CA PHE A 115 -21.27 -16.08 -7.40
C PHE A 115 -19.77 -16.12 -7.15
N LEU A 116 -18.96 -15.71 -8.13
CA LEU A 116 -17.49 -15.67 -8.00
C LEU A 116 -17.03 -14.65 -6.96
N HIS A 117 -17.69 -13.48 -6.89
CA HIS A 117 -17.37 -12.46 -5.91
C HIS A 117 -17.63 -12.91 -4.46
N LYS A 118 -18.72 -13.65 -4.22
CA LYS A 118 -19.07 -14.19 -2.89
C LYS A 118 -18.52 -15.59 -2.63
N HIS A 119 -17.73 -16.14 -3.54
CA HIS A 119 -17.23 -17.50 -3.42
C HIS A 119 -16.19 -17.59 -2.29
N PRO A 120 -16.26 -18.59 -1.39
CA PRO A 120 -15.29 -18.72 -0.29
C PRO A 120 -13.83 -18.85 -0.75
N HIS A 121 -13.61 -19.38 -1.96
CA HIS A 121 -12.28 -19.51 -2.56
C HIS A 121 -11.80 -18.25 -3.32
N ALA A 122 -12.58 -17.17 -3.35
CA ALA A 122 -12.14 -15.89 -3.91
C ALA A 122 -10.95 -15.37 -3.10
N ASN A 123 -9.95 -14.81 -3.78
CA ASN A 123 -8.65 -14.36 -3.23
C ASN A 123 -7.79 -15.46 -2.58
N LEU A 124 -8.24 -16.72 -2.56
CA LEU A 124 -7.47 -17.87 -2.07
C LEU A 124 -6.99 -18.75 -3.22
N ILE A 125 -7.91 -19.10 -4.14
CA ILE A 125 -7.62 -19.97 -5.28
C ILE A 125 -7.66 -19.19 -6.59
N PHE A 126 -8.50 -18.17 -6.68
CA PHE A 126 -8.60 -17.30 -7.85
C PHE A 126 -8.84 -15.86 -7.43
N ALA A 127 -8.42 -14.92 -8.27
CA ALA A 127 -8.64 -13.49 -8.08
C ALA A 127 -9.20 -12.86 -9.37
N GLU A 128 -9.96 -11.77 -9.22
CA GLU A 128 -10.34 -10.90 -10.32
C GLU A 128 -9.13 -10.09 -10.75
N TYR A 129 -8.91 -9.97 -12.06
CA TYR A 129 -7.87 -9.13 -12.63
C TYR A 129 -8.44 -7.77 -12.99
N ASP A 130 -8.17 -6.77 -12.16
CA ASP A 130 -8.55 -5.39 -12.44
C ASP A 130 -7.39 -4.63 -13.10
N ARG A 131 -7.47 -4.52 -14.42
CA ARG A 131 -6.51 -3.77 -15.26
C ARG A 131 -6.32 -2.33 -14.82
N VAL A 132 -7.34 -1.71 -14.22
CA VAL A 132 -7.30 -0.29 -13.86
C VAL A 132 -6.55 -0.10 -12.53
N GLU A 133 -6.65 -1.06 -11.62
CA GLU A 133 -5.94 -1.02 -10.34
C GLU A 133 -4.44 -1.26 -10.54
N GLU A 134 -4.06 -2.34 -11.23
CA GLU A 134 -2.64 -2.62 -11.54
C GLU A 134 -1.98 -1.49 -12.34
N ALA A 135 -2.68 -0.93 -13.34
CA ALA A 135 -2.10 0.18 -14.11
C ALA A 135 -1.92 1.46 -13.28
N LYS A 136 -2.70 1.67 -12.21
CA LYS A 136 -2.47 2.82 -11.31
C LYS A 136 -1.26 2.57 -10.43
N ASP A 137 -1.12 1.36 -9.92
CA ASP A 137 0.02 0.97 -9.08
C ASP A 137 1.31 1.05 -9.90
N ASP A 138 1.32 0.54 -11.13
CA ASP A 138 2.45 0.65 -12.07
C ASP A 138 2.85 2.11 -12.34
N VAL A 139 1.86 3.01 -12.53
CA VAL A 139 2.13 4.44 -12.76
C VAL A 139 2.74 5.09 -11.52
N GLN A 140 2.24 4.76 -10.33
CA GLN A 140 2.79 5.30 -9.07
C GLN A 140 4.23 4.83 -8.86
N ASP A 141 4.53 3.57 -9.14
CA ASP A 141 5.89 3.02 -9.05
C ASP A 141 6.84 3.72 -10.03
N LEU A 142 6.39 3.97 -11.27
CA LEU A 142 7.16 4.72 -12.26
C LEU A 142 7.36 6.19 -11.87
N GLU A 143 6.36 6.84 -11.29
CA GLU A 143 6.47 8.20 -10.78
C GLU A 143 7.48 8.28 -9.64
N LEU A 144 7.45 7.32 -8.72
CA LEU A 144 8.39 7.19 -7.61
C LEU A 144 9.83 6.97 -8.12
N GLU A 145 10.02 6.07 -9.09
CA GLU A 145 11.31 5.83 -9.75
C GLU A 145 11.84 7.11 -10.40
N LEU A 146 10.98 7.83 -11.14
CA LEU A 146 11.36 9.06 -11.82
C LEU A 146 11.78 10.16 -10.83
N ILE A 147 11.04 10.33 -9.73
CA ILE A 147 11.38 11.30 -8.67
C ILE A 147 12.73 10.97 -8.06
N ALA A 148 12.96 9.70 -7.70
CA ALA A 148 14.22 9.26 -7.12
C ALA A 148 15.39 9.47 -8.09
N MET A 149 15.22 9.11 -9.36
CA MET A 149 16.28 9.26 -10.37
C MET A 149 16.61 10.72 -10.65
N ASN A 150 15.62 11.61 -10.71
CA ASN A 150 15.85 13.05 -10.87
C ASN A 150 16.59 13.62 -9.65
N ALA A 151 16.17 13.28 -8.44
CA ALA A 151 16.86 13.68 -7.22
C ALA A 151 18.31 13.18 -7.18
N ALA A 152 18.57 11.94 -7.61
CA ALA A 152 19.93 11.40 -7.74
C ALA A 152 20.78 12.13 -8.82
N MET A 153 20.14 12.60 -9.89
CA MET A 153 20.83 13.30 -10.98
C MET A 153 21.37 14.67 -10.57
N ASP A 154 20.58 15.39 -9.76
CA ASP A 154 20.87 16.74 -9.28
C ASP A 154 21.71 16.76 -7.98
N MET A 155 21.97 15.58 -7.41
CA MET A 155 22.67 15.44 -6.13
C MET A 155 24.18 15.74 -6.22
N ASP A 156 24.70 16.41 -5.19
CA ASP A 156 26.13 16.64 -5.01
C ASP A 156 26.89 15.34 -4.70
N VAL A 157 28.18 15.29 -5.08
CA VAL A 157 29.02 14.09 -4.94
C VAL A 157 29.21 13.69 -3.47
N ASP A 158 29.38 14.65 -2.56
CA ASP A 158 29.57 14.38 -1.13
C ASP A 158 28.30 13.82 -0.48
N PHE A 159 27.13 14.27 -0.93
CA PHE A 159 25.86 13.74 -0.45
C PHE A 159 25.55 12.38 -1.07
N ALA A 160 25.89 12.18 -2.35
CA ALA A 160 25.84 10.88 -3.00
C ALA A 160 26.72 9.84 -2.28
N GLU A 161 27.91 10.24 -1.82
CA GLU A 161 28.79 9.38 -1.01
C GLU A 161 28.08 8.93 0.27
N ALA A 162 27.46 9.88 0.98
CA ALA A 162 26.77 9.63 2.23
C ALA A 162 25.62 8.63 2.09
N ILE A 163 24.82 8.75 1.03
CA ILE A 163 23.71 7.82 0.73
C ILE A 163 24.27 6.45 0.35
N LEU A 164 25.24 6.39 -0.57
CA LEU A 164 25.80 5.12 -1.03
C LEU A 164 26.54 4.36 0.06
N ARG A 165 27.05 5.04 1.09
CA ARG A 165 27.73 4.41 2.23
C ARG A 165 26.80 3.52 3.05
N VAL A 166 25.48 3.73 2.99
CA VAL A 166 24.48 2.84 3.60
C VAL A 166 24.47 1.46 2.92
N GLU A 167 24.62 1.44 1.59
CA GLU A 167 24.55 0.21 0.78
C GLU A 167 25.93 -0.44 0.57
N LEU A 168 26.94 0.38 0.25
CA LEU A 168 28.28 -0.06 -0.17
C LEU A 168 29.35 0.05 0.93
N GLY A 169 29.01 0.65 2.08
CA GLY A 169 29.90 0.81 3.22
C GLY A 169 31.16 1.62 2.90
N THR A 170 32.29 1.19 3.44
CA THR A 170 33.58 1.90 3.32
C THR A 170 34.20 1.86 1.91
N ARG A 171 33.62 1.10 0.97
CA ARG A 171 34.12 1.06 -0.42
C ARG A 171 33.95 2.40 -1.14
N VAL A 172 32.97 3.19 -0.71
CA VAL A 172 32.54 4.43 -1.36
C VAL A 172 33.66 5.49 -1.37
N SER A 173 34.50 5.54 -0.33
CA SER A 173 35.64 6.46 -0.24
C SER A 173 36.77 6.19 -1.24
N LYS A 174 36.76 5.03 -1.91
CA LYS A 174 37.75 4.65 -2.94
C LYS A 174 37.21 4.79 -4.36
N MET A 175 35.94 5.14 -4.53
CA MET A 175 35.27 5.20 -5.83
C MET A 175 35.49 6.56 -6.48
N SER A 176 35.54 6.57 -7.81
CA SER A 176 35.57 7.82 -8.57
C SER A 176 34.20 8.50 -8.58
N SER A 177 34.15 9.81 -8.78
CA SER A 177 32.89 10.59 -8.87
C SER A 177 31.93 10.05 -9.93
N LYS A 178 32.44 9.51 -11.04
CA LYS A 178 31.63 8.87 -12.09
C LYS A 178 31.03 7.54 -11.63
N GLU A 179 31.77 6.74 -10.87
CA GLU A 179 31.27 5.50 -10.30
C GLU A 179 30.23 5.75 -9.21
N LEU A 180 30.46 6.77 -8.36
CA LEU A 180 29.47 7.21 -7.37
C LEU A 180 28.16 7.64 -8.06
N LYS A 181 28.25 8.52 -9.08
CA LYS A 181 27.05 8.97 -9.78
C LYS A 181 26.31 7.83 -10.49
N ARG A 182 27.04 6.88 -11.10
CA ARG A 182 26.46 5.68 -11.71
C ARG A 182 25.74 4.82 -10.67
N ASP A 183 26.41 4.50 -9.58
CA ASP A 183 25.89 3.59 -8.57
C ASP A 183 24.72 4.22 -7.79
N LEU A 184 24.74 5.55 -7.60
CA LEU A 184 23.62 6.31 -7.04
C LEU A 184 22.37 6.22 -7.92
N LEU A 185 22.52 6.41 -9.23
CA LEU A 185 21.40 6.28 -10.19
C LEU A 185 20.86 4.84 -10.21
N LEU A 186 21.74 3.84 -10.14
CA LEU A 186 21.33 2.44 -10.05
C LEU A 186 20.59 2.14 -8.74
N PHE A 187 20.99 2.75 -7.64
CA PHE A 187 20.33 2.61 -6.35
C PHE A 187 18.94 3.26 -6.35
N ALA A 188 18.85 4.52 -6.82
CA ALA A 188 17.59 5.24 -6.97
C ALA A 188 16.58 4.49 -7.86
N ARG A 189 17.06 3.82 -8.90
CA ARG A 189 16.23 2.99 -9.77
C ARG A 189 15.75 1.69 -9.12
N LYS A 190 16.64 1.00 -8.39
CA LYS A 190 16.32 -0.31 -7.80
C LYS A 190 15.42 -0.20 -6.58
N ASN A 191 15.67 0.80 -5.75
CA ASN A 191 14.97 1.01 -4.48
C ASN A 191 14.58 2.49 -4.33
N PRO A 192 13.60 3.00 -5.10
CA PRO A 192 13.31 4.43 -5.15
C PRO A 192 12.77 4.98 -3.82
N SER A 193 11.94 4.20 -3.11
CA SER A 193 11.39 4.58 -1.81
C SER A 193 12.49 4.81 -0.77
N LEU A 194 13.36 3.81 -0.59
CA LEU A 194 14.50 3.89 0.32
C LEU A 194 15.46 5.03 -0.07
N PHE A 195 15.68 5.23 -1.36
CA PHE A 195 16.51 6.35 -1.83
C PHE A 195 15.92 7.69 -1.42
N ILE A 196 14.61 7.90 -1.63
CA ILE A 196 13.91 9.13 -1.24
C ILE A 196 13.98 9.33 0.28
N ASP A 197 13.79 8.28 1.07
CA ASP A 197 13.88 8.36 2.53
C ASP A 197 15.29 8.79 2.98
N LEU A 198 16.34 8.24 2.37
CA LEU A 198 17.72 8.60 2.67
C LEU A 198 18.07 10.01 2.15
N ALA A 199 17.55 10.41 1.00
CA ALA A 199 17.77 11.75 0.45
C ALA A 199 17.10 12.84 1.29
N ASN A 200 15.99 12.52 1.97
CA ASN A 200 15.28 13.44 2.85
C ASN A 200 15.82 13.45 4.30
N ASP A 201 16.69 12.51 4.68
CA ASP A 201 17.27 12.48 6.04
C ASP A 201 18.40 13.50 6.18
N GLU A 202 18.09 14.61 6.86
CA GLU A 202 19.03 15.69 7.17
C GLU A 202 20.31 15.24 7.90
N ASN A 203 20.26 14.11 8.63
CA ASN A 203 21.40 13.63 9.40
C ASN A 203 22.34 12.76 8.57
N VAL A 204 21.98 12.32 7.36
CA VAL A 204 22.83 11.47 6.51
C VAL A 204 24.20 12.10 6.26
N GLN A 205 24.23 13.41 5.97
CA GLN A 205 25.48 14.15 5.78
C GLN A 205 26.33 14.19 7.05
N LEU A 206 25.71 14.48 8.19
CA LEU A 206 26.41 14.57 9.48
C LEU A 206 26.96 13.21 9.94
N ARG A 207 26.22 12.12 9.66
CA ARG A 207 26.71 10.75 9.89
C ARG A 207 27.91 10.45 9.00
N ASN A 208 27.83 10.74 7.71
CA ASN A 208 28.95 10.52 6.78
C ASN A 208 30.18 11.33 7.20
N PHE A 209 29.99 12.60 7.59
CA PHE A 209 31.05 13.44 8.10
C PHE A 209 31.76 12.85 9.32
N ALA A 210 31.00 12.34 10.31
CA ALA A 210 31.57 11.65 11.46
C ALA A 210 32.37 10.40 11.05
N ILE A 211 31.87 9.62 10.09
CA ILE A 211 32.57 8.44 9.58
C ILE A 211 33.88 8.84 8.92
N ILE A 212 33.87 9.85 8.03
CA ILE A 212 35.08 10.36 7.38
C ILE A 212 36.10 10.88 8.41
N ALA A 213 35.63 11.55 9.46
CA ALA A 213 36.49 12.03 10.54
C ALA A 213 37.11 10.87 11.35
N THR A 214 36.39 9.76 11.53
CA THR A 214 36.93 8.54 12.13
C THR A 214 37.94 7.84 11.21
N GLU A 215 37.65 7.74 9.91
CA GLU A 215 38.54 7.11 8.91
C GLU A 215 39.84 7.91 8.73
N SER A 216 39.76 9.24 8.79
CA SER A 216 40.90 10.16 8.75
C SER A 216 41.66 10.24 10.08
N ASN A 217 41.28 9.45 11.08
CA ASN A 217 41.90 9.40 12.41
C ASN A 217 41.97 10.80 13.08
N ILE A 218 40.92 11.61 12.92
CA ILE A 218 40.75 12.91 13.60
C ILE A 218 40.01 12.70 14.92
N ILE A 219 38.98 11.87 14.88
CA ILE A 219 38.22 11.41 16.04
C ILE A 219 38.29 9.89 16.11
N LYS A 220 38.14 9.31 17.30
CA LYS A 220 38.12 7.87 17.53
C LYS A 220 36.83 7.50 18.24
N LEU A 221 36.25 6.38 17.82
CA LEU A 221 35.20 5.71 18.56
C LEU A 221 35.86 4.64 19.43
N SER A 222 35.49 4.59 20.71
CA SER A 222 35.96 3.53 21.60
C SER A 222 35.50 2.15 21.13
N SER A 223 36.25 1.11 21.49
CA SER A 223 35.96 -0.28 21.10
C SER A 223 34.62 -0.80 21.62
N ASP A 224 34.09 -0.20 22.69
CA ASP A 224 32.77 -0.47 23.25
C ASP A 224 31.65 0.35 22.59
N ASN A 225 31.97 1.15 21.56
CA ASN A 225 31.05 2.04 20.84
C ASN A 225 30.34 3.09 21.72
N ARG A 226 30.90 3.45 22.87
CA ARG A 226 30.25 4.35 23.83
C ARG A 226 30.80 5.75 23.91
N THR A 227 32.02 6.00 23.42
CA THR A 227 32.66 7.30 23.57
C THR A 227 33.37 7.73 22.30
N PHE A 228 33.18 9.01 21.95
CA PHE A 228 34.00 9.66 20.94
C PHE A 228 35.09 10.47 21.63
N THR A 229 36.32 10.34 21.15
CA THR A 229 37.49 11.07 21.64
C THR A 229 38.26 11.70 20.48
N TRP A 230 39.04 12.74 20.77
CA TRP A 230 40.02 13.26 19.82
C TRP A 230 41.16 12.26 19.62
N ALA A 231 41.52 11.97 18.38
CA ALA A 231 42.61 11.05 18.09
C ALA A 231 43.99 11.57 18.55
N SER A 232 44.15 12.89 18.65
CA SER A 232 45.44 13.55 18.91
C SER A 232 45.86 13.57 20.38
N ASN A 233 44.90 13.61 21.31
CA ASN A 233 45.17 13.76 22.75
C ASN A 233 44.20 12.96 23.64
N ASP A 234 43.38 12.10 23.03
CA ASP A 234 42.38 11.26 23.68
C ASP A 234 41.37 12.02 24.57
N ARG A 235 41.26 13.35 24.38
CA ARG A 235 40.27 14.15 25.10
C ARG A 235 38.87 13.75 24.62
N LYS A 236 37.99 13.48 25.57
CA LYS A 236 36.60 13.11 25.33
C LYS A 236 35.81 14.23 24.64
N LEU A 237 35.04 13.84 23.64
CA LEU A 237 34.09 14.69 22.91
C LEU A 237 32.67 14.50 23.47
N MET A 238 32.14 13.27 23.37
CA MET A 238 30.81 12.95 23.84
C MET A 238 30.69 11.49 24.27
N ASN A 239 29.62 11.20 25.01
CA ASN A 239 29.14 9.83 25.24
C ASN A 239 27.99 9.54 24.30
N VAL A 240 27.98 8.32 23.75
CA VAL A 240 26.85 7.77 23.01
C VAL A 240 25.78 7.31 24.03
N PRO A 241 24.53 7.74 23.90
CA PRO A 241 23.42 7.24 24.72
C PRO A 241 23.27 5.72 24.62
N PHE A 242 22.75 5.10 25.67
CA PHE A 242 22.48 3.66 25.66
C PHE A 242 21.37 3.34 24.63
N ASP A 243 21.52 2.24 23.90
CA ASP A 243 20.63 1.79 22.80
C ASP A 243 20.58 2.66 21.53
N GLU A 244 21.51 3.62 21.34
CA GLU A 244 21.59 4.43 20.13
C GLU A 244 22.78 4.07 19.23
N ASN A 245 22.63 4.24 17.92
CA ASN A 245 23.74 4.11 16.98
C ASN A 245 24.76 5.25 17.22
N PRO A 246 26.07 4.95 17.40
CA PRO A 246 27.10 5.96 17.66
C PRO A 246 27.12 7.11 16.64
N TYR A 247 26.99 6.78 15.35
CA TYR A 247 27.05 7.77 14.29
C TYR A 247 25.79 8.62 14.22
N SER A 248 24.62 8.07 14.57
CA SER A 248 23.39 8.86 14.73
C SER A 248 23.47 9.80 15.92
N ALA A 249 24.01 9.33 17.05
CA ALA A 249 24.17 10.13 18.26
C ALA A 249 25.13 11.32 18.04
N ILE A 250 26.27 11.11 17.38
CA ILE A 250 27.20 12.21 17.07
C ILE A 250 26.64 13.17 16.01
N ALA A 251 25.87 12.68 15.05
CA ALA A 251 25.18 13.54 14.10
C ALA A 251 24.18 14.47 14.79
N ALA A 252 23.41 13.95 15.76
CA ALA A 252 22.55 14.77 16.60
C ALA A 252 23.36 15.74 17.48
N TRP A 253 24.48 15.28 18.04
CA TRP A 253 25.34 16.12 18.88
C TRP A 253 25.98 17.29 18.11
N PHE A 254 26.36 17.12 16.83
CA PHE A 254 26.85 18.21 15.99
C PHE A 254 25.85 19.37 15.79
N LYS A 255 24.55 19.13 16.03
CA LYS A 255 23.51 20.17 16.00
C LYS A 255 23.45 21.00 17.31
N THR A 256 24.16 20.59 18.36
CA THR A 256 24.26 21.34 19.63
C THR A 256 25.34 22.43 19.56
N ASP A 257 25.29 23.42 20.46
CA ASP A 257 26.27 24.52 20.49
C ASP A 257 27.72 24.01 20.66
N GLU A 258 27.95 23.05 21.56
CA GLU A 258 29.27 22.44 21.76
C GLU A 258 29.71 21.60 20.55
N GLY A 259 28.78 20.80 20.01
CA GLY A 259 29.07 19.94 18.86
C GLY A 259 29.35 20.73 17.59
N LEU A 260 28.74 21.90 17.41
CA LEU A 260 28.93 22.75 16.24
C LEU A 260 30.33 23.39 16.20
N GLU A 261 30.91 23.75 17.36
CA GLU A 261 32.31 24.19 17.44
C GLU A 261 33.27 23.07 17.05
N VAL A 262 33.01 21.86 17.54
CA VAL A 262 33.84 20.67 17.23
C VAL A 262 33.70 20.28 15.76
N TYR A 263 32.48 20.31 15.20
CA TYR A 263 32.24 20.09 13.78
C TYR A 263 33.11 21.02 12.91
N ARG A 264 33.10 22.33 13.19
CA ARG A 264 33.93 23.31 12.49
C ARG A 264 35.44 23.05 12.65
N SER A 265 35.86 22.55 13.81
CA SER A 265 37.26 22.18 14.06
C SER A 265 37.68 20.95 13.25
N ILE A 266 36.81 19.95 13.15
CA ILE A 266 37.03 18.74 12.34
C ILE A 266 37.04 19.10 10.85
N GLU A 267 36.11 19.95 10.39
CA GLU A 267 36.02 20.36 8.98
C GLU A 267 37.33 21.00 8.49
N LYS A 268 37.96 21.84 9.33
CA LYS A 268 39.27 22.46 9.06
C LYS A 268 40.44 21.47 9.01
N LYS A 269 40.28 20.28 9.57
CA LYS A 269 41.32 19.21 9.57
C LYS A 269 41.14 18.22 8.44
N ILE A 270 39.95 18.17 7.81
CA ILE A 270 39.63 17.30 6.67
C ILE A 270 40.03 17.96 5.35
N LYS A 271 39.85 19.28 5.23
CA LYS A 271 40.37 20.09 4.11
C LYS A 271 41.89 20.24 4.17
#